data_AF-A0A562IV82-F1
#
_entry.id   AF-A0A562IV82-F1
#
_cell.length_a   1.000
_cell.length_b   1.000
_cell.length_c   1.000
_cell.angle_alpha   90.00
_cell.angle_beta   90.00
_cell.angle_gamma   90.00
#
_symmetry.space_group_name_H-M   'P 1'
#
loop_
_entity.id
_entity.type
_entity.pdbx_description
1 polymer ?
#
loop_
_entity_poly.entity_id
_entity_poly.type
_entity_poly.pdbx_seq_one_letter_code
_entity_poly.pdbx_strand_id
1 'polypeptide(L)'
;MTDPEPPADATYVEPGGSWRLFWLAAAVLGALLVLAALLPGLSAGVVAVVAGLVLGVLAAGTLSARRAWTVRVGGRGSDAALSVGRERIPLADVDADHLRAVQAGTAGVDAGAPVLGGGWSLPRGRTGLPLRRTDGGTVLVPTRAPRAVTVAILAGHPGGGAPTDPPGRVEP
;
A
#
# COMPACT_ATOMS: atom_id res chain seq x y z
N MET A 1 -34.35 13.51 5.86
CA MET A 1 -33.18 13.69 4.99
C MET A 1 -32.03 13.02 5.73
N THR A 2 -31.91 11.71 5.53
CA THR A 2 -30.97 10.83 6.20
C THR A 2 -29.59 11.09 5.61
N ASP A 3 -28.60 11.40 6.44
CA ASP A 3 -27.21 11.45 6.00
C ASP A 3 -26.85 10.10 5.35
N PRO A 4 -26.15 10.08 4.21
CA PRO A 4 -25.66 8.84 3.64
C PRO A 4 -24.68 8.23 4.64
N GLU A 5 -25.04 7.06 5.17
CA GLU A 5 -24.16 6.19 5.93
C GLU A 5 -22.84 6.05 5.13
N PRO A 6 -21.68 6.43 5.69
CA PRO A 6 -20.42 6.28 4.98
C PRO A 6 -20.28 4.80 4.59
N PRO A 7 -19.89 4.48 3.34
CA PRO A 7 -19.86 3.09 2.88
C PRO A 7 -19.06 2.26 3.87
N ALA A 8 -19.74 1.30 4.49
CA ALA A 8 -19.24 0.59 5.66
C ALA A 8 -17.95 -0.21 5.40
N ASP A 9 -17.51 -0.32 4.15
CA ASP A 9 -16.34 -1.08 3.72
C ASP A 9 -15.15 -0.15 3.49
N ALA A 10 -14.61 0.47 4.55
CA ALA A 10 -13.43 1.34 4.46
C ALA A 10 -12.16 0.51 4.14
N THR A 11 -12.09 0.01 2.92
CA THR A 11 -10.96 -0.76 2.38
C THR A 11 -9.98 0.23 1.77
N TYR A 12 -8.91 0.53 2.49
CA TYR A 12 -7.83 1.33 1.94
C TYR A 12 -6.90 0.46 1.11
N VAL A 13 -6.58 0.90 -0.11
CA VAL A 13 -5.63 0.22 -1.00
C VAL A 13 -4.65 1.22 -1.58
N GLU A 14 -3.37 1.01 -1.32
CA GLU A 14 -2.28 1.75 -1.93
C GLU A 14 -1.53 0.88 -2.95
N PRO A 15 -1.63 1.16 -4.26
CA PRO A 15 -0.99 0.35 -5.29
C PRO A 15 0.54 0.34 -5.18
N GLY A 16 1.12 -0.87 -5.19
CA GLY A 16 2.56 -1.10 -5.23
C GLY A 16 3.26 -0.47 -6.44
N GLY A 17 2.66 -0.61 -7.62
CA GLY A 17 3.19 -0.15 -8.90
C GLY A 17 2.14 0.44 -9.83
N SER A 18 2.59 1.23 -10.82
CA SER A 18 1.74 1.94 -11.79
C SER A 18 1.98 1.43 -13.20
N TRP A 19 0.90 1.09 -13.91
CA TRP A 19 0.95 0.74 -15.33
C TRP A 19 1.16 1.94 -16.25
N ARG A 20 1.13 3.17 -15.72
CA ARG A 20 1.29 4.38 -16.55
C ARG A 20 2.61 4.39 -17.31
N LEU A 21 3.72 4.00 -16.65
CA LEU A 21 5.03 3.96 -17.29
C LEU A 21 5.09 2.91 -18.41
N PHE A 22 4.49 1.74 -18.18
CA PHE A 22 4.38 0.70 -19.21
C PHE A 22 3.62 1.21 -20.44
N TRP A 23 2.46 1.85 -20.25
CA TRP A 23 1.67 2.37 -21.36
C TRP A 23 2.36 3.51 -22.10
N LEU A 24 3.06 4.38 -21.38
CA LEU A 24 3.84 5.46 -21.99
C LEU A 24 4.98 4.90 -22.86
N ALA A 25 5.72 3.92 -22.33
CA ALA A 25 6.76 3.23 -23.10
C ALA A 25 6.18 2.50 -24.32
N ALA A 26 5.02 1.83 -24.16
CA ALA A 26 4.34 1.15 -25.26
C ALA A 26 3.95 2.12 -26.38
N ALA A 27 3.43 3.31 -26.03
CA ALA A 27 3.09 4.34 -27.00
C ALA A 27 4.33 4.83 -27.78
N VAL A 28 5.43 5.13 -27.08
CA VAL A 28 6.69 5.59 -27.71
C VAL A 28 7.28 4.52 -28.61
N LEU A 29 7.36 3.28 -28.13
CA LEU A 29 7.89 2.15 -28.91
C LEU A 29 7.01 1.83 -30.13
N GLY A 30 5.69 1.95 -29.99
CA GLY A 30 4.75 1.82 -31.10
C GLY A 30 5.01 2.88 -32.18
N ALA A 31 5.24 4.13 -31.79
CA ALA A 31 5.58 5.19 -32.74
C ALA A 31 6.92 4.93 -33.46
N LEU A 32 7.93 4.45 -32.73
CA LEU A 32 9.23 4.08 -33.32
C LEU A 32 9.12 2.91 -34.30
N LEU A 33 8.25 1.93 -34.01
CA LEU A 33 7.97 0.83 -34.94
C LEU A 33 7.32 1.32 -36.24
N VAL A 34 6.35 2.21 -36.14
CA VAL A 34 5.73 2.84 -37.32
C VAL A 34 6.79 3.61 -38.12
N LEU A 35 7.64 4.39 -37.45
CA LEU A 35 8.72 5.12 -38.10
C LEU A 35 9.73 4.17 -38.79
N ALA A 36 10.09 3.07 -38.14
CA ALA A 36 10.96 2.04 -38.70
C ALA A 36 10.39 1.34 -39.93
N ALA A 37 9.07 1.19 -40.00
CA ALA A 37 8.40 0.64 -41.17
C ALA A 37 8.37 1.62 -42.36
N LEU A 38 8.38 2.93 -42.07
CA LEU A 38 8.28 3.99 -43.08
C LEU A 38 9.65 4.45 -43.61
N LEU A 39 10.71 4.38 -42.80
CA LEU A 39 12.03 4.87 -43.18
C LEU A 39 12.95 3.73 -43.66
N PRO A 40 13.59 3.86 -44.84
CA PRO A 40 14.61 2.93 -45.27
C PRO A 40 15.84 3.01 -44.34
N GLY A 41 16.37 1.85 -43.93
CA GLY A 41 17.59 1.73 -43.13
C GLY A 41 17.41 1.36 -41.67
N LEU A 42 16.18 1.43 -41.13
CA LEU A 42 15.88 0.95 -39.78
C LEU A 42 15.20 -0.43 -39.86
N SER A 43 15.82 -1.47 -39.29
CA SER A 43 15.23 -2.81 -39.32
C SER A 43 14.07 -2.91 -38.32
N ALA A 44 12.84 -2.90 -38.83
CA ALA A 44 11.63 -3.05 -38.01
C ALA A 44 11.67 -4.28 -37.10
N GLY A 45 12.31 -5.37 -37.54
CA GLY A 45 12.54 -6.57 -36.73
C GLY A 45 13.39 -6.32 -35.48
N VAL A 46 14.49 -5.57 -35.58
CA VAL A 46 15.33 -5.24 -34.42
C VAL A 46 14.60 -4.32 -33.46
N VAL A 47 13.88 -3.32 -33.99
CA VAL A 47 13.07 -2.41 -33.17
C VAL A 47 11.98 -3.19 -32.43
N ALA A 48 11.34 -4.18 -33.06
CA ALA A 48 10.31 -5.00 -32.43
C ALA A 48 10.88 -5.87 -31.30
N VAL A 49 12.04 -6.48 -31.50
CA VAL A 49 12.72 -7.27 -30.46
C VAL A 49 13.07 -6.40 -29.25
N VAL A 50 13.69 -5.24 -29.49
CA VAL A 50 14.05 -4.30 -28.41
C VAL A 50 12.80 -3.80 -27.68
N ALA A 51 11.74 -3.45 -28.43
CA ALA A 51 10.47 -3.02 -27.84
C ALA A 51 9.87 -4.10 -26.94
N GLY A 52 9.85 -5.36 -27.40
CA GLY A 52 9.38 -6.51 -26.63
C GLY A 52 10.14 -6.70 -25.32
N LEU A 53 11.48 -6.60 -25.37
CA LEU A 53 12.33 -6.71 -24.18
C LEU A 53 12.04 -5.58 -23.17
N VAL A 54 11.98 -4.33 -23.65
CA VAL A 54 11.70 -3.16 -22.78
C VAL A 54 10.33 -3.30 -22.11
N LEU A 55 9.30 -3.63 -22.89
CA LEU A 55 7.95 -3.83 -22.35
C LEU A 55 7.87 -5.01 -21.39
N GLY A 56 8.57 -6.11 -21.69
CA GLY A 56 8.68 -7.27 -20.81
C GLY A 56 9.27 -6.90 -19.45
N VAL A 57 10.39 -6.16 -19.44
CA VAL A 57 11.03 -5.68 -18.21
C VAL A 57 10.11 -4.74 -17.42
N LEU A 58 9.47 -3.78 -18.10
CA LEU A 58 8.54 -2.84 -17.44
C LEU A 58 7.31 -3.55 -16.87
N ALA A 59 6.73 -4.50 -17.60
CA ALA A 59 5.61 -5.30 -17.12
C ALA A 59 6.01 -6.14 -15.92
N ALA A 60 7.13 -6.88 -16.00
CA ALA A 60 7.64 -7.70 -14.91
C ALA A 60 7.94 -6.86 -13.66
N GLY A 61 8.59 -5.70 -13.82
CA GLY A 61 8.85 -4.76 -12.73
C GLY A 61 7.57 -4.22 -12.10
N THR A 62 6.58 -3.85 -12.91
CA THR A 62 5.29 -3.33 -12.44
C THR A 62 4.50 -4.40 -11.67
N LEU A 63 4.47 -5.63 -12.19
CA LEU A 63 3.83 -6.78 -11.54
C LEU A 63 4.52 -7.14 -10.23
N SER A 64 5.85 -7.21 -10.24
CA SER A 64 6.65 -7.47 -9.04
C SER A 64 6.38 -6.41 -7.97
N ALA A 65 6.41 -5.13 -8.35
CA ALA A 65 6.14 -4.04 -7.42
C ALA A 65 4.71 -4.08 -6.86
N ARG A 66 3.71 -4.39 -7.70
CA ARG A 66 2.32 -4.57 -7.26
C ARG A 66 2.16 -5.78 -6.33
N ARG A 67 2.88 -6.87 -6.56
CA ARG A 67 2.79 -8.06 -5.70
C ARG A 67 3.51 -7.88 -4.36
N ALA A 68 4.62 -7.15 -4.32
CA ALA A 68 5.42 -6.99 -3.12
C ALA A 68 4.97 -5.79 -2.25
N TRP A 69 4.53 -4.68 -2.86
CA TRP A 69 4.40 -3.39 -2.16
C TRP A 69 2.99 -2.82 -2.15
N THR A 70 1.97 -3.60 -2.50
CA THR A 70 0.59 -3.11 -2.34
C THR A 70 0.22 -3.17 -0.87
N VAL A 71 -0.10 -2.00 -0.30
CA VAL A 71 -0.60 -1.88 1.07
C VAL A 71 -2.11 -1.97 1.02
N ARG A 72 -2.72 -2.83 1.83
CA ARG A 72 -4.17 -2.89 1.99
C ARG A 72 -4.53 -2.94 3.45
N VAL A 73 -5.53 -2.15 3.83
CA VAL A 73 -6.23 -2.27 5.10
C VAL A 73 -7.66 -2.67 4.77
N GLY A 74 -8.13 -3.78 5.32
CA GLY A 74 -9.48 -4.28 5.06
C GLY A 74 -9.89 -5.37 6.03
N GLY A 75 -11.15 -5.80 5.93
CA GLY A 75 -11.80 -6.67 6.91
C GLY A 75 -12.48 -5.86 8.05
N ARG A 76 -13.14 -6.55 8.98
CA ARG A 76 -13.77 -5.95 10.16
C ARG A 76 -13.53 -6.82 11.40
N GLY A 77 -13.57 -6.18 12.57
CA GLY A 77 -13.45 -6.87 13.86
C GLY A 77 -12.18 -7.71 13.95
N SER A 78 -12.33 -8.99 14.30
CA SER A 78 -11.22 -9.95 14.40
C SER A 78 -10.55 -10.29 13.07
N ASP A 79 -11.23 -10.10 11.94
CA ASP A 79 -10.68 -10.41 10.60
C ASP A 79 -9.96 -9.22 9.95
N ALA A 80 -10.08 -8.04 10.56
CA ALA A 80 -9.44 -6.83 10.06
C ALA A 80 -7.92 -7.01 10.05
N ALA A 81 -7.28 -6.68 8.93
CA ALA A 81 -5.85 -6.84 8.78
C ALA A 81 -5.21 -5.76 7.90
N LEU A 82 -3.96 -5.44 8.24
CA LEU A 82 -3.02 -4.75 7.37
C LEU A 82 -2.26 -5.80 6.56
N SER A 83 -2.20 -5.64 5.25
CA SER A 83 -1.37 -6.47 4.38
C SER A 83 -0.44 -5.63 3.52
N VAL A 84 0.79 -6.08 3.38
CA VAL A 84 1.80 -5.49 2.48
C VAL A 84 2.36 -6.61 1.61
N GLY A 85 1.95 -6.59 0.35
CA GLY A 85 2.26 -7.66 -0.58
C GLY A 85 1.66 -9.00 -0.14
N ARG A 86 2.51 -9.91 0.35
CA ARG A 86 2.11 -11.23 0.88
C ARG A 86 2.08 -11.29 2.41
N GLU A 87 2.69 -10.32 3.09
CA GLU A 87 2.74 -10.29 4.54
C GLU A 87 1.45 -9.68 5.10
N ARG A 88 0.89 -10.30 6.14
CA ARG A 88 -0.38 -9.90 6.77
C ARG A 88 -0.19 -9.78 8.28
N ILE A 89 -0.66 -8.68 8.84
CA ILE A 89 -0.73 -8.43 10.29
C ILE A 89 -2.20 -8.21 10.65
N PRO A 90 -2.79 -9.00 11.56
CA PRO A 90 -4.10 -8.71 12.14
C PRO A 90 -4.12 -7.33 12.81
N LEU A 91 -5.18 -6.55 12.63
CA LEU A 91 -5.27 -5.23 13.27
C LEU A 91 -5.37 -5.33 14.79
N ALA A 92 -5.82 -6.46 15.32
CA ALA A 92 -5.81 -6.75 16.75
C ALA A 92 -4.39 -6.79 17.34
N ASP A 93 -3.39 -7.12 16.51
CA ASP A 93 -1.98 -7.20 16.93
C ASP A 93 -1.26 -5.85 16.79
N VAL A 94 -1.96 -4.79 16.36
CA VAL A 94 -1.39 -3.45 16.22
C VAL A 94 -1.58 -2.67 17.51
N ASP A 95 -0.51 -2.10 18.03
CA ASP A 95 -0.56 -1.17 19.16
C ASP A 95 -1.12 0.19 18.68
N ALA A 96 -2.42 0.39 18.90
CA ALA A 96 -3.13 1.59 18.48
C ALA A 96 -2.65 2.85 19.22
N ASP A 97 -2.22 2.73 20.48
CA ASP A 97 -1.73 3.87 21.26
C ASP A 97 -0.38 4.34 20.74
N HIS A 98 0.52 3.41 20.45
CA HIS A 98 1.76 3.73 19.77
C HIS A 98 1.49 4.39 18.40
N LEU A 99 0.55 3.85 17.60
CA LEU A 99 0.24 4.42 16.30
C LEU A 99 -0.34 5.86 16.40
N ARG A 100 -1.15 6.15 17.42
CA ARG A 100 -1.62 7.52 17.73
C ARG A 100 -0.46 8.43 18.13
N ALA A 101 0.49 7.93 18.93
CA ALA A 101 1.69 8.67 19.31
C ALA A 101 2.59 8.97 18.10
N VAL A 102 2.75 8.02 17.16
CA VAL A 102 3.43 8.23 15.87
C VAL A 102 2.74 9.32 15.07
N GLN A 103 1.39 9.31 15.01
CA GLN A 103 0.62 10.36 14.33
C GLN A 103 0.81 11.74 14.96
N ALA A 104 0.96 11.80 16.29
CA ALA A 104 1.27 13.02 17.03
C ALA A 104 2.75 13.44 16.95
N GLY A 105 3.61 12.61 16.34
CA GLY A 105 5.05 12.86 16.23
C GLY A 105 5.83 12.63 17.53
N THR A 106 5.26 11.91 18.49
CA THR A 106 5.85 11.66 19.81
C THR A 106 6.41 10.24 19.97
N ALA A 107 6.20 9.37 18.99
CA ALA A 107 6.79 8.04 18.92
C ALA A 107 7.40 7.77 17.54
N GLY A 108 8.34 6.82 17.52
CA GLY A 108 9.07 6.42 16.32
C GLY A 108 9.22 4.91 16.23
N VAL A 109 10.13 4.47 15.37
CA VAL A 109 10.44 3.04 15.18
C VAL A 109 11.73 2.68 15.92
N ASP A 110 11.87 1.41 16.31
CA ASP A 110 13.16 0.93 16.80
C ASP A 110 14.20 0.89 15.67
N ALA A 111 15.45 1.17 16.02
CA ALA A 111 16.55 1.13 15.06
C ALA A 111 16.70 -0.27 14.46
N GLY A 112 16.74 -0.34 13.13
CA GLY A 112 16.88 -1.60 12.40
C GLY A 112 15.57 -2.41 12.25
N ALA A 113 14.42 -1.83 12.60
CA ALA A 113 13.14 -2.49 12.40
C ALA A 113 12.94 -2.94 10.94
N PRO A 114 12.47 -4.18 10.73
CA PRO A 114 12.31 -4.73 9.38
C PRO A 114 11.20 -3.99 8.61
N VAL A 115 11.38 -3.88 7.30
CA VAL A 115 10.35 -3.35 6.41
C VAL A 115 9.35 -4.44 6.06
N LEU A 116 8.09 -4.18 6.32
CA LEU A 116 6.99 -5.07 6.00
C LEU A 116 6.92 -5.34 4.49
N GLY A 117 6.81 -6.61 4.11
CA GLY A 117 6.89 -7.06 2.71
C GLY A 117 8.27 -7.55 2.28
N GLY A 118 9.22 -7.70 3.21
CA GLY A 118 10.48 -8.43 2.99
C GLY A 118 11.62 -7.64 2.34
N GLY A 119 11.56 -6.31 2.39
CA GLY A 119 12.65 -5.45 1.93
C GLY A 119 13.74 -5.26 2.98
N TRP A 120 14.99 -5.23 2.55
CA TRP A 120 16.12 -4.77 3.39
C TRP A 120 16.12 -3.24 3.57
N SER A 121 15.39 -2.51 2.71
CA SER A 121 15.28 -1.05 2.74
C SER A 121 13.93 -0.59 2.19
N LEU A 122 13.58 0.67 2.49
CA LEU A 122 12.36 1.29 1.98
C LEU A 122 12.45 1.46 0.45
N PRO A 123 11.39 1.10 -0.29
CA PRO A 123 11.31 1.39 -1.72
C PRO A 123 11.43 2.89 -1.98
N ARG A 124 12.10 3.27 -3.08
CA ARG A 124 12.22 4.69 -3.48
C ARG A 124 10.86 5.36 -3.57
N GLY A 125 10.77 6.59 -3.06
CA GLY A 125 9.56 7.40 -3.07
C GLY A 125 8.48 6.92 -2.09
N ARG A 126 8.84 6.10 -1.10
CA ARG A 126 7.98 5.73 0.03
C ARG A 126 8.64 6.07 1.35
N THR A 127 7.80 6.36 2.34
CA THR A 127 8.18 6.52 3.73
C THR A 127 7.85 5.26 4.51
N GLY A 128 8.64 4.94 5.53
CA GLY A 128 8.29 3.88 6.47
C GLY A 128 7.41 4.46 7.57
N LEU A 129 6.15 4.04 7.62
CA LEU A 129 5.28 4.31 8.76
C LEU A 129 5.67 3.35 9.89
N PRO A 130 6.15 3.85 11.05
CA PRO A 130 6.39 3.03 12.22
C PRO A 130 5.11 2.36 12.68
N LEU A 131 5.17 1.05 12.89
CA LEU A 131 4.08 0.28 13.44
C LEU A 131 4.63 -0.64 14.50
N ARG A 132 4.11 -0.50 15.72
CA ARG A 132 4.41 -1.41 16.82
C ARG A 132 3.31 -2.45 16.93
N ARG A 133 3.73 -3.69 17.16
CA ARG A 133 2.85 -4.81 17.44
C ARG A 133 2.67 -4.98 18.94
N THR A 134 1.59 -5.63 19.34
CA THR A 134 1.28 -5.93 20.75
C THR A 134 2.31 -6.88 21.40
N ASP A 135 3.03 -7.67 20.60
CA ASP A 135 4.19 -8.48 21.02
C ASP A 135 5.43 -7.62 21.37
N GLY A 136 5.36 -6.31 21.19
CA GLY A 136 6.41 -5.34 21.47
C GLY A 136 7.33 -5.06 20.27
N GLY A 137 7.27 -5.85 19.20
CA GLY A 137 8.10 -5.69 18.01
C GLY A 137 7.66 -4.49 17.16
N THR A 138 8.62 -3.80 16.54
CA THR A 138 8.33 -2.70 15.60
C THR A 138 8.68 -3.09 14.17
N VAL A 139 7.88 -2.60 13.22
CA VAL A 139 8.05 -2.80 11.78
C VAL A 139 7.81 -1.49 11.03
N LEU A 140 8.38 -1.38 9.84
CA LEU A 140 8.16 -0.25 8.95
C LEU A 140 7.20 -0.63 7.83
N VAL A 141 6.07 0.07 7.75
CA VAL A 141 5.09 -0.09 6.66
C VAL A 141 5.46 0.86 5.52
N PRO A 142 5.86 0.36 4.33
CA PRO A 142 6.24 1.20 3.21
C PRO A 142 5.01 1.83 2.55
N THR A 143 4.80 3.13 2.73
CA THR A 143 3.63 3.86 2.23
C THR A 143 4.01 5.22 1.63
N ARG A 144 3.22 5.69 0.66
CA ARG A 144 3.25 7.06 0.13
C ARG A 144 2.34 8.02 0.90
N ALA A 145 1.38 7.50 1.66
CA ALA A 145 0.35 8.27 2.35
C ALA A 145 0.21 7.79 3.80
N PRO A 146 1.23 8.05 4.66
CA PRO A 146 1.26 7.52 6.03
C PRO A 146 0.01 7.90 6.82
N ARG A 147 -0.47 9.13 6.68
CA ARG A 147 -1.69 9.59 7.36
C ARG A 147 -2.94 8.81 6.94
N ALA A 148 -3.10 8.51 5.65
CA ALA A 148 -4.27 7.77 5.15
C ALA A 148 -4.24 6.31 5.64
N VAL A 149 -3.06 5.69 5.66
CA VAL A 149 -2.86 4.35 6.21
C VAL A 149 -3.16 4.33 7.71
N THR A 150 -2.63 5.29 8.48
CA THR A 150 -2.90 5.40 9.92
C THR A 150 -4.39 5.52 10.21
N VAL A 151 -5.09 6.39 9.50
CA VAL A 151 -6.55 6.56 9.65
C VAL A 151 -7.29 5.26 9.34
N ALA A 152 -6.94 4.57 8.25
CA ALA A 152 -7.57 3.32 7.88
C ALA A 152 -7.33 2.20 8.91
N ILE A 153 -6.10 2.11 9.44
CA ILE A 153 -5.76 1.14 10.49
C ILE A 153 -6.58 1.41 11.76
N LEU A 154 -6.59 2.66 12.24
CA LEU A 154 -7.31 3.03 13.45
C LEU A 154 -8.83 2.84 13.30
N ALA A 155 -9.39 3.15 12.14
CA ALA A 155 -10.81 2.93 11.86
C ALA A 155 -11.19 1.44 11.81
N GLY A 156 -10.29 0.57 11.34
CA GLY A 156 -10.50 -0.88 11.31
C GLY A 156 -10.10 -1.61 12.59
N HIS A 157 -9.43 -0.94 13.54
CA HIS A 157 -8.90 -1.57 14.74
C HIS A 157 -10.04 -2.00 15.69
N PRO A 158 -10.02 -3.22 16.24
CA PRO A 158 -11.12 -3.73 17.08
C PRO A 158 -11.35 -2.91 18.36
N GLY A 159 -10.33 -2.25 18.90
CA GLY A 159 -10.46 -1.29 20.02
C GLY A 159 -10.93 0.12 19.61
N GLY A 160 -11.24 0.37 18.33
CA GLY A 160 -11.67 1.65 17.78
C GLY A 160 -13.19 1.82 17.68
N GLY A 161 -13.98 0.85 18.14
CA GLY A 161 -15.44 0.96 18.17
C GLY A 161 -15.91 2.13 19.03
N ALA A 162 -16.92 2.85 18.55
CA ALA A 162 -17.64 3.82 19.36
C ALA A 162 -18.10 3.17 20.67
N PRO A 163 -18.09 3.89 21.81
CA PRO A 163 -18.57 3.35 23.07
C PRO A 163 -20.05 3.01 22.97
N THR A 164 -20.37 1.75 22.71
CA THR A 164 -21.68 1.17 23.03
C THR A 164 -21.70 0.85 24.51
N ASP A 165 -21.85 1.90 25.32
CA ASP A 165 -22.37 1.76 26.68
C ASP A 165 -23.72 2.49 26.69
N PRO A 166 -24.87 1.79 26.72
CA PRO A 166 -26.12 2.48 27.01
C PRO A 166 -25.99 3.06 28.43
N PRO A 167 -26.26 4.36 28.65
CA PRO A 167 -26.10 4.95 29.96
C PRO A 167 -26.90 4.15 30.99
N GLY A 168 -26.18 3.61 31.98
CA GLY A 168 -26.75 2.88 33.08
C GLY A 168 -27.89 3.67 33.70
N ARG A 169 -29.10 3.13 33.58
CA ARG A 169 -30.27 3.63 34.29
C ARG A 169 -30.09 3.31 35.76
N VAL A 170 -29.76 4.32 36.55
CA VAL A 170 -29.91 4.27 38.01
C VAL A 170 -31.38 4.55 38.28
N GLU A 171 -32.15 3.53 38.71
CA GLU A 171 -33.48 3.78 39.28
C GLU A 171 -33.40 3.86 40.81
N PRO A 172 -34.18 4.78 41.43
CA PRO A 172 -34.17 5.11 42.85
C PRO A 172 -34.85 4.06 43.76
#